data_AF-A0A834IIH9-F1
#
_entry.id   AF-A0A834IIH9-F1
#
_cell.length_a   1.000
_cell.length_b   1.000
_cell.length_c   1.000
_cell.angle_alpha   90.00
_cell.angle_beta   90.00
_cell.angle_gamma   90.00
#
_symmetry.space_group_name_H-M   'P 1'
#
loop_
_entity.id
_entity.type
_entity.pdbx_description
1 polymer ?
#
loop_
_entity_poly.entity_id
_entity_poly.type
_entity_poly.pdbx_seq_one_letter_code
_entity_poly.pdbx_strand_id
1 'polypeptide(L)'
;MEDPQILQKKLYFLLEKLQSMASELPPKYQMRLPYELLSSLANCLLNETIFEIVKGLLEIQHVTEQHLFQQRLQFINSKKIEEQDLLKKYENNSEKKIEVLQKFMIDQKEELKAFDMKLVLELDKKAADQQNILEKAGVPGFYYTTNPTEIKLQMYLLDFLLRLSQMEISV
;
A
#
# COMPACT_ATOMS: atom_id res chain seq x y z
N MET A 1 9.07 5.82 -34.22
CA MET A 1 8.16 4.68 -34.06
C MET A 1 9.04 3.45 -33.93
N GLU A 2 8.91 2.68 -32.86
CA GLU A 2 9.66 1.42 -32.71
C GLU A 2 9.27 0.44 -33.82
N ASP A 3 10.21 -0.41 -34.24
CA ASP A 3 9.97 -1.47 -35.24
C ASP A 3 8.86 -2.42 -34.75
N PRO A 4 7.83 -2.72 -35.56
CA PRO A 4 6.79 -3.69 -35.22
C PRO A 4 7.33 -5.03 -34.71
N GLN A 5 8.47 -5.49 -35.21
CA GLN A 5 9.12 -6.73 -34.75
C GLN A 5 9.67 -6.60 -33.33
N ILE A 6 10.20 -5.44 -32.98
CA ILE A 6 10.68 -5.13 -31.62
C ILE A 6 9.51 -5.11 -30.65
N LEU A 7 8.43 -4.41 -30.97
CA LEU A 7 7.22 -4.35 -30.14
C LEU A 7 6.62 -5.73 -29.91
N GLN A 8 6.57 -6.57 -30.94
CA GLN A 8 6.07 -7.93 -30.84
C GLN A 8 6.94 -8.79 -29.92
N LYS A 9 8.27 -8.70 -30.03
CA LYS A 9 9.19 -9.39 -29.10
C LYS A 9 8.99 -8.94 -27.66
N LYS A 10 8.90 -7.62 -27.41
CA LYS A 10 8.63 -7.08 -26.07
C LYS A 10 7.31 -7.62 -25.52
N LEU A 11 6.26 -7.65 -26.33
CA LEU A 11 4.94 -8.16 -25.92
C LEU A 11 5.01 -9.63 -25.51
N TYR A 12 5.68 -10.49 -26.31
CA TYR A 12 5.85 -11.90 -25.96
C TYR A 12 6.65 -12.08 -24.67
N PHE A 13 7.73 -11.31 -24.50
CA PHE A 13 8.53 -11.32 -23.27
C PHE A 13 7.67 -10.96 -22.05
N LEU A 14 6.94 -9.83 -22.11
CA LEU A 14 6.07 -9.38 -21.01
C LEU A 14 5.01 -10.41 -20.67
N LEU A 15 4.36 -10.98 -21.69
CA LEU A 15 3.31 -11.98 -21.50
C LEU A 15 3.86 -13.26 -20.85
N GLU A 16 5.01 -13.77 -21.31
CA GLU A 16 5.66 -14.95 -20.73
C GLU A 16 5.97 -14.72 -19.25
N LYS A 17 6.53 -13.56 -18.90
CA LYS A 17 6.84 -13.21 -17.50
C LYS A 17 5.58 -13.07 -16.65
N LEU A 18 4.53 -12.45 -17.17
CA LEU A 18 3.24 -12.35 -16.49
C LEU A 18 2.63 -13.73 -16.22
N GLN A 19 2.68 -14.65 -17.19
CA GLN A 19 2.19 -16.02 -17.02
C GLN A 19 3.01 -16.79 -15.98
N SER A 20 4.34 -16.67 -16.01
CA SER A 20 5.22 -17.28 -15.01
C SER A 20 4.88 -16.78 -13.61
N MET A 21 4.82 -15.46 -13.40
CA MET A 21 4.50 -14.87 -12.10
C MET A 21 3.08 -15.24 -11.63
N ALA A 22 2.10 -15.29 -12.53
CA ALA A 22 0.75 -15.74 -12.21
C ALA A 22 0.73 -17.20 -11.73
N SER A 23 1.54 -18.09 -12.32
CA SER A 23 1.61 -19.50 -11.94
C SER A 23 2.20 -19.76 -10.54
N GLU A 24 2.94 -18.79 -9.99
CA GLU A 24 3.52 -18.85 -8.65
C GLU A 24 2.52 -18.46 -7.55
N LEU A 25 1.37 -17.87 -7.92
CA LEU A 25 0.37 -17.44 -6.93
C LEU A 25 -0.43 -18.61 -6.34
N PRO A 26 -1.08 -18.44 -5.18
CA PRO A 26 -2.03 -19.45 -4.69
C PRO A 26 -3.18 -19.71 -5.69
N PRO A 27 -3.68 -20.95 -5.84
CA PRO A 27 -4.66 -21.32 -6.88
C PRO A 27 -5.91 -20.43 -6.95
N LYS A 28 -6.39 -19.97 -5.79
CA LYS A 28 -7.55 -19.06 -5.70
C LYS A 28 -7.36 -17.70 -6.40
N TYR A 29 -6.13 -17.26 -6.57
CA TYR A 29 -5.78 -16.03 -7.30
C TYR A 29 -5.41 -16.33 -8.76
N GLN A 30 -4.77 -17.48 -9.04
CA GLN A 30 -4.46 -17.91 -10.41
C GLN A 30 -5.72 -17.96 -11.28
N MET A 31 -6.81 -18.53 -10.75
CA MET A 31 -8.10 -18.61 -11.47
C MET A 31 -8.72 -17.25 -11.80
N ARG A 32 -8.28 -16.17 -11.15
CA ARG A 32 -8.74 -14.79 -11.42
C ARG A 32 -7.84 -14.04 -12.39
N LEU A 33 -6.80 -14.69 -12.92
CA LEU A 33 -5.86 -14.14 -13.89
C LEU A 33 -5.95 -14.90 -15.22
N PRO A 34 -7.07 -14.77 -15.96
CA PRO A 34 -7.21 -15.42 -17.25
C PRO A 34 -6.19 -14.87 -18.25
N TYR A 35 -5.86 -15.67 -19.27
CA TYR A 35 -4.93 -15.28 -20.33
C TYR A 35 -5.28 -13.94 -20.98
N GLU A 36 -6.56 -13.66 -21.20
CA GLU A 36 -7.05 -12.40 -21.77
C GLU A 36 -6.63 -11.17 -20.94
N LEU A 37 -6.72 -11.28 -19.60
CA LEU A 37 -6.29 -10.23 -18.69
C LEU A 37 -4.78 -10.01 -18.77
N LEU A 38 -3.99 -11.10 -18.74
CA LEU A 38 -2.53 -11.02 -18.81
C LEU A 38 -2.06 -10.47 -20.16
N SER A 39 -2.72 -10.84 -21.26
CA SER A 39 -2.45 -10.32 -22.60
C SER A 39 -2.78 -8.83 -22.71
N SER A 40 -3.93 -8.41 -22.17
CA SER A 40 -4.31 -7.00 -22.13
C SER A 40 -3.33 -6.18 -21.29
N LEU A 41 -2.89 -6.72 -20.15
CA LEU A 41 -1.90 -6.10 -19.29
C LEU A 41 -0.53 -6.00 -19.99
N ALA A 42 -0.06 -7.06 -20.65
CA ALA A 42 1.19 -7.03 -21.41
C ALA A 42 1.18 -5.95 -22.49
N ASN A 43 0.06 -5.78 -23.22
CA ASN A 43 -0.10 -4.71 -24.20
C ASN A 43 -0.09 -3.32 -23.56
N CYS A 44 -0.76 -3.15 -22.42
CA CYS A 44 -0.75 -1.90 -21.66
C CYS A 44 0.67 -1.50 -21.24
N LEU A 45 1.48 -2.47 -20.80
CA LEU A 45 2.85 -2.29 -20.34
C LEU A 45 3.87 -2.00 -21.45
N LEU A 46 3.48 -2.09 -22.73
CA LEU A 46 4.32 -1.56 -23.82
C LEU A 46 4.47 -0.03 -23.73
N ASN A 47 3.54 0.64 -23.04
CA ASN A 47 3.67 2.06 -22.72
C ASN A 47 4.45 2.22 -21.40
N GLU A 48 5.71 2.64 -21.51
CA GLU A 48 6.61 2.89 -20.37
C GLU A 48 6.03 3.87 -19.33
N THR A 49 5.10 4.75 -19.72
CA THR A 49 4.42 5.67 -18.79
C THR A 49 3.68 4.93 -17.68
N ILE A 50 3.20 3.70 -17.93
CA ILE A 50 2.52 2.90 -16.91
C ILE A 50 3.48 2.52 -15.79
N PHE A 51 4.73 2.16 -16.10
CA PHE A 51 5.74 1.88 -15.08
C PHE A 51 6.07 3.13 -14.28
N GLU A 52 6.17 4.29 -14.92
CA GLU A 52 6.43 5.56 -14.23
C GLU A 52 5.27 5.97 -13.31
N ILE A 53 4.02 5.74 -13.71
CA ILE A 53 2.85 5.94 -12.84
C ILE A 53 2.96 5.06 -11.60
N VAL A 54 3.23 3.77 -11.77
CA VAL A 54 3.32 2.81 -10.65
C VAL A 54 4.47 3.18 -9.70
N LYS A 55 5.64 3.56 -10.22
CA LYS A 55 6.77 4.05 -9.41
C LYS A 55 6.40 5.31 -8.62
N GLY A 56 5.76 6.29 -9.27
CA GLY A 56 5.30 7.51 -8.60
C GLY A 56 4.27 7.24 -7.50
N LEU A 57 3.33 6.32 -7.73
CA LEU A 57 2.37 5.90 -6.69
C LEU A 57 3.05 5.22 -5.50
N LEU A 58 4.09 4.42 -5.73
CA LEU A 58 4.87 3.77 -4.68
C LEU A 58 5.67 4.79 -3.85
N GLU A 59 6.28 5.78 -4.49
CA GLU A 59 6.97 6.87 -3.80
C GLU A 59 6.02 7.69 -2.93
N ILE A 60 4.86 8.06 -3.47
CA ILE A 60 3.81 8.78 -2.73
C ILE A 60 3.33 7.97 -1.52
N GLN A 61 3.15 6.65 -1.70
CA GLN A 61 2.78 5.75 -0.61
C GLN A 61 3.87 5.75 0.47
N HIS A 62 5.13 5.59 0.08
CA HIS A 62 6.24 5.53 1.04
C HIS A 62 6.34 6.81 1.87
N VAL A 63 6.27 7.97 1.23
CA VAL A 63 6.28 9.27 1.93
C VAL A 63 5.08 9.40 2.87
N THR A 64 3.91 8.94 2.44
CA THR A 64 2.70 8.98 3.28
C THR A 64 2.85 8.06 4.50
N GLU A 65 3.30 6.82 4.31
CA GLU A 65 3.52 5.86 5.40
C GLU A 65 4.54 6.38 6.41
N GLN A 66 5.65 6.95 5.93
CA GLN A 66 6.64 7.59 6.80
C GLN A 66 6.02 8.73 7.60
N HIS A 67 5.22 9.58 6.96
CA HIS A 67 4.56 10.70 7.63
C HIS A 67 3.60 10.23 8.73
N LEU A 68 2.73 9.25 8.44
CA LEU A 68 1.78 8.69 9.41
C LEU A 68 2.50 8.00 10.57
N PHE A 69 3.60 7.28 10.29
CA PHE A 69 4.44 6.68 11.32
C PHE A 69 5.06 7.74 12.24
N GLN A 70 5.57 8.84 11.69
CA GLN A 70 6.10 9.94 12.49
C GLN A 70 5.01 10.60 13.35
N GLN A 71 3.81 10.81 12.81
CA GLN A 71 2.68 11.32 13.60
C GLN A 71 2.35 10.40 14.78
N ARG A 72 2.35 9.08 14.57
CA ARG A 72 2.15 8.09 15.64
C ARG A 72 3.23 8.16 16.72
N LEU A 73 4.49 8.29 16.31
CA LEU A 73 5.61 8.41 17.24
C LEU A 73 5.51 9.69 18.09
N GLN A 74 5.13 10.81 17.46
CA GLN A 74 4.91 12.08 18.15
C GLN A 74 3.77 11.98 19.18
N PHE A 75 2.65 11.34 18.82
CA PHE A 75 1.54 11.10 19.73
C PHE A 75 1.98 10.30 20.97
N ILE A 76 2.68 9.19 20.76
CA ILE A 76 3.18 8.33 21.85
C ILE A 76 4.15 9.09 22.76
N ASN A 77 5.08 9.86 22.18
CA ASN A 77 6.04 10.65 22.94
C ASN A 77 5.35 11.75 23.76
N SER A 78 4.34 12.41 23.19
CA SER A 78 3.53 13.41 23.91
C SER A 78 2.87 12.80 25.15
N LYS A 79 2.27 11.61 25.00
CA LYS A 79 1.61 10.92 26.13
C LYS A 79 2.59 10.46 27.20
N LYS A 80 3.80 10.05 26.80
CA LYS A 80 4.88 9.69 27.73
C LYS A 80 5.37 10.90 28.54
N ILE A 81 5.44 12.08 27.93
CA ILE A 81 5.79 13.32 28.64
C ILE A 81 4.68 13.69 29.62
N GLU A 82 3.42 13.63 29.19
CA GLU A 82 2.24 13.90 30.04
C GLU A 82 2.21 12.97 31.26
N GLU A 83 2.49 11.67 31.07
CA GLU A 83 2.61 10.71 32.16
C GLU A 83 3.69 11.11 33.18
N GLN A 84 4.87 11.53 32.72
CA GLN A 84 5.96 11.98 33.59
C GLN A 84 5.59 13.23 34.40
N ASP A 85 4.87 14.16 33.79
CA ASP A 85 4.43 15.38 34.48
C ASP A 85 3.35 15.08 35.52
N LEU A 86 2.45 14.14 35.25
CA LEU A 86 1.50 13.63 36.26
C LEU A 86 2.23 12.96 37.43
N LEU A 87 3.26 12.16 37.15
CA LEU A 87 4.07 11.49 38.18
C LEU A 87 4.75 12.48 39.13
N LYS A 88 5.29 13.58 38.59
CA LYS A 88 5.91 14.68 39.38
C LYS A 88 4.87 15.47 40.16
N LYS A 89 3.72 15.78 39.54
CA LYS A 89 2.67 16.60 40.15
C LYS A 89 2.07 15.96 41.41
N TYR A 90 1.96 14.63 41.44
CA TYR A 90 1.40 13.88 42.56
C TYR A 90 2.45 13.11 43.37
N GLU A 91 3.72 13.50 43.31
CA GLU A 91 4.83 12.82 44.00
C GLU A 91 4.57 12.63 45.51
N ASN A 92 3.94 13.63 46.15
CA ASN A 92 3.68 13.65 47.59
C ASN A 92 2.32 13.08 48.03
N ASN A 93 1.50 12.57 47.09
CA ASN A 93 0.18 12.01 47.42
C ASN A 93 -0.04 10.67 46.70
N SER A 94 0.33 9.59 47.38
CA SER A 94 0.34 8.23 46.85
C SER A 94 -1.03 7.74 46.39
N GLU A 95 -2.09 7.99 47.16
CA GLU A 95 -3.46 7.55 46.81
C GLU A 95 -3.97 8.28 45.57
N LYS A 96 -3.85 9.60 45.54
CA LYS A 96 -4.27 10.42 44.40
C LYS A 96 -3.44 10.15 43.14
N LYS A 97 -2.15 9.83 43.31
CA LYS A 97 -1.25 9.42 42.22
C LYS A 97 -1.75 8.14 41.55
N ILE A 98 -2.13 7.12 42.32
CA ILE A 98 -2.62 5.84 41.77
C ILE A 98 -3.92 6.06 40.98
N GLU A 99 -4.87 6.78 41.55
CA GLU A 99 -6.17 7.06 40.91
C GLU A 99 -5.99 7.79 39.56
N VAL A 100 -5.18 8.86 39.56
CA VAL A 100 -4.95 9.67 38.36
C VAL A 100 -4.22 8.88 37.28
N LEU A 101 -3.20 8.08 37.63
CA LEU A 101 -2.47 7.27 36.65
C LEU A 101 -3.34 6.16 36.06
N GLN A 102 -4.15 5.48 36.88
CA GLN A 102 -5.07 4.46 36.39
C GLN A 102 -6.05 5.04 35.38
N LYS A 103 -6.64 6.20 35.69
CA LYS A 103 -7.52 6.89 34.76
C LYS A 103 -6.79 7.31 33.48
N PHE A 104 -5.62 7.92 33.62
CA PHE A 104 -4.79 8.34 32.49
C PHE A 104 -4.44 7.19 31.54
N MET A 105 -4.08 6.02 32.08
CA MET A 105 -3.75 4.83 31.26
C MET A 105 -4.95 4.32 30.46
N ILE A 106 -6.16 4.37 31.03
CA ILE A 106 -7.39 3.99 30.32
C ILE A 106 -7.66 4.98 29.19
N ASP A 107 -7.66 6.28 29.50
CA ASP A 107 -7.92 7.35 28.54
C ASP A 107 -6.87 7.32 27.40
N GLN A 108 -5.58 7.20 27.72
CA GLN A 108 -4.49 7.10 26.75
C GLN A 108 -4.67 5.91 25.80
N LYS A 109 -5.14 4.75 26.29
CA LYS A 109 -5.35 3.57 25.45
C LYS A 109 -6.49 3.79 24.45
N GLU A 110 -7.57 4.42 24.88
CA GLU A 110 -8.70 4.75 24.01
C GLU A 110 -8.31 5.80 22.97
N GLU A 111 -7.62 6.85 23.38
CA GLU A 111 -7.09 7.88 22.49
C GLU A 111 -6.12 7.31 21.47
N LEU A 112 -5.19 6.44 21.89
CA LEU A 112 -4.25 5.78 20.97
C LEU A 112 -5.00 4.92 19.95
N LYS A 113 -6.03 4.19 20.37
CA LYS A 113 -6.85 3.38 19.46
C LYS A 113 -7.59 4.25 18.45
N ALA A 114 -8.18 5.36 18.89
CA ALA A 114 -8.86 6.30 18.02
C ALA A 114 -7.88 6.96 17.03
N PHE A 115 -6.67 7.29 17.50
CA PHE A 115 -5.60 7.83 16.68
C PHE A 115 -5.14 6.83 15.62
N ASP A 116 -4.82 5.59 16.01
CA ASP A 116 -4.41 4.53 15.09
C ASP A 116 -5.51 4.25 14.04
N MET A 117 -6.79 4.26 14.44
CA MET A 117 -7.92 4.11 13.51
C MET A 117 -7.94 5.25 12.47
N LYS A 118 -7.67 6.49 12.88
CA LYS A 118 -7.59 7.63 11.96
C LYS A 118 -6.47 7.43 10.93
N LEU A 119 -5.29 6.98 11.37
CA LEU A 119 -4.16 6.72 10.46
C LEU A 119 -4.51 5.62 9.44
N VAL A 120 -5.18 4.55 9.86
CA VAL A 120 -5.63 3.48 8.96
C VAL A 120 -6.63 4.02 7.92
N LEU A 121 -7.57 4.88 8.31
CA LEU A 121 -8.49 5.51 7.36
C LEU A 121 -7.77 6.39 6.32
N GLU A 122 -6.68 7.05 6.71
CA GLU A 122 -5.85 7.80 5.76
C GLU A 122 -5.12 6.87 4.78
N LEU A 123 -4.65 5.71 5.23
CA LEU A 123 -4.09 4.67 4.35
C LEU A 123 -5.14 4.09 3.39
N ASP A 124 -6.34 3.78 3.88
CA ASP A 124 -7.43 3.27 3.05
C ASP A 124 -7.81 4.26 1.95
N LYS A 125 -7.83 5.56 2.28
CA LYS A 125 -8.05 6.61 1.28
C LYS A 125 -6.97 6.61 0.21
N LYS A 126 -5.69 6.43 0.60
CA LYS A 126 -4.59 6.34 -0.38
C LYS A 126 -4.69 5.11 -1.27
N ALA A 127 -5.07 3.96 -0.71
CA ALA A 127 -5.30 2.75 -1.50
C ALA A 127 -6.42 2.97 -2.53
N ALA A 128 -7.53 3.60 -2.12
CA ALA A 128 -8.61 3.96 -3.03
C ALA A 128 -8.16 4.95 -4.12
N ASP A 129 -7.38 5.97 -3.77
CA ASP A 129 -6.83 6.93 -4.73
C ASP A 129 -5.92 6.23 -5.76
N GLN A 130 -5.06 5.31 -5.32
CA GLN A 130 -4.19 4.51 -6.20
C GLN A 130 -4.99 3.63 -7.17
N GLN A 131 -6.02 2.92 -6.66
CA GLN A 131 -6.92 2.13 -7.51
C GLN A 131 -7.55 2.99 -8.61
N ASN A 132 -8.10 4.15 -8.23
CA ASN A 132 -8.72 5.09 -9.16
C ASN A 132 -7.74 5.64 -10.21
N ILE A 133 -6.49 5.92 -9.82
CA ILE A 133 -5.47 6.41 -10.76
C ILE A 133 -5.11 5.32 -11.77
N LEU A 134 -4.90 4.08 -11.33
CA LEU A 134 -4.57 2.95 -12.20
C LEU A 134 -5.73 2.59 -13.13
N GLU A 135 -6.97 2.63 -12.63
CA GLU A 135 -8.18 2.46 -13.44
C GLU A 135 -8.29 3.53 -14.52
N LYS A 136 -8.08 4.81 -14.18
CA LYS A 136 -8.09 5.93 -15.14
C LYS A 136 -6.93 5.89 -16.14
N ALA A 137 -5.79 5.35 -15.74
CA ALA A 137 -4.67 5.09 -16.63
C ALA A 137 -4.93 3.89 -17.58
N GLY A 138 -6.05 3.18 -17.39
CA GLY A 138 -6.45 2.06 -18.23
C GLY A 138 -5.69 0.78 -17.94
N VAL A 139 -5.10 0.64 -16.74
CA VAL A 139 -4.33 -0.55 -16.36
C VAL A 139 -5.29 -1.72 -16.09
N PRO A 140 -5.23 -2.82 -16.85
CA PRO A 140 -6.15 -3.94 -16.68
C PRO A 140 -6.04 -4.57 -15.29
N GLY A 141 -7.19 -4.95 -14.72
CA GLY A 141 -7.28 -5.56 -13.39
C GLY A 141 -7.38 -4.56 -12.24
N PHE A 142 -7.23 -3.25 -12.50
CA PHE A 142 -7.42 -2.20 -11.51
C PHE A 142 -8.77 -1.53 -11.67
N TYR A 143 -9.49 -1.45 -10.55
CA TYR A 143 -10.77 -0.78 -10.40
C TYR A 143 -10.99 -0.55 -8.90
N TYR A 144 -11.80 0.45 -8.54
CA TYR A 144 -12.16 0.68 -7.14
C TYR A 144 -12.86 -0.55 -6.53
N THR A 145 -12.34 -1.05 -5.41
CA THR A 145 -12.94 -2.19 -4.69
C THR A 145 -12.56 -2.20 -3.22
N THR A 146 -13.52 -2.57 -2.38
CA THR A 146 -13.33 -2.81 -0.94
C THR A 146 -13.30 -4.31 -0.61
N ASN A 147 -13.42 -5.18 -1.62
CA ASN A 147 -13.38 -6.63 -1.40
C ASN A 147 -11.93 -7.07 -1.09
N PRO A 148 -11.66 -7.69 0.08
CA PRO A 148 -10.29 -8.05 0.47
C PRO A 148 -9.59 -9.01 -0.50
N THR A 149 -10.35 -9.87 -1.19
CA THR A 149 -9.78 -10.81 -2.16
C THR A 149 -9.34 -10.08 -3.43
N GLU A 150 -10.12 -9.13 -3.90
CA GLU A 150 -9.81 -8.31 -5.08
C GLU A 150 -8.67 -7.32 -4.80
N ILE A 151 -8.67 -6.69 -3.61
CA ILE A 151 -7.54 -5.86 -3.17
C ILE A 151 -6.26 -6.69 -3.18
N LYS A 152 -6.30 -7.91 -2.63
CA LYS A 152 -5.12 -8.79 -2.62
C LYS A 152 -4.68 -9.18 -4.03
N LEU A 153 -5.62 -9.39 -4.97
CA LEU A 153 -5.30 -9.63 -6.37
C LEU A 153 -4.62 -8.42 -7.02
N GLN A 154 -5.14 -7.22 -6.81
CA GLN A 154 -4.54 -5.98 -7.29
C GLN A 154 -3.15 -5.73 -6.71
N MET A 155 -2.90 -6.12 -5.46
CA MET A 155 -1.55 -6.10 -4.88
C MET A 155 -0.59 -7.06 -5.58
N TYR A 156 -1.03 -8.26 -5.98
CA TYR A 156 -0.18 -9.16 -6.78
C TYR A 156 0.11 -8.57 -8.16
N LEU A 157 -0.89 -7.95 -8.80
CA LEU A 157 -0.67 -7.26 -10.07
C LEU A 157 0.36 -6.12 -9.89
N LEU A 158 0.23 -5.27 -8.87
CA LEU A 158 1.22 -4.22 -8.59
C LEU A 158 2.63 -4.77 -8.43
N ASP A 159 2.80 -5.87 -7.69
CA ASP A 159 4.08 -6.55 -7.54
C ASP A 159 4.63 -7.03 -8.89
N PHE A 160 3.77 -7.55 -9.78
CA PHE A 160 4.18 -7.93 -11.14
C PHE A 160 4.70 -6.73 -11.94
N LEU A 161 3.96 -5.61 -11.93
CA LEU A 161 4.36 -4.39 -12.65
C LEU A 161 5.71 -3.87 -12.11
N LEU A 162 5.90 -3.85 -10.78
CA LEU A 162 7.15 -3.41 -10.17
C LEU A 162 8.32 -4.32 -10.54
N ARG A 163 8.16 -5.64 -10.50
CA ARG A 163 9.21 -6.59 -10.90
C ARG A 163 9.57 -6.43 -12.37
N LEU A 164 8.58 -6.31 -13.25
CA LEU A 164 8.80 -6.11 -14.69
C LEU A 164 9.53 -4.80 -14.97
N SER A 165 9.23 -3.73 -14.22
CA SER A 165 9.91 -2.43 -14.38
C SER A 165 11.43 -2.47 -14.06
N GLN A 166 11.89 -3.52 -13.38
CA GLN A 166 13.29 -3.74 -13.03
C GLN A 166 13.99 -4.73 -13.96
N MET A 167 13.25 -5.41 -14.84
CA MET A 167 13.83 -6.37 -15.78
C MET A 167 14.36 -5.63 -17.01
N GLU A 168 15.59 -5.94 -17.41
CA GLU A 168 16.08 -5.52 -18.72
C GLU A 168 15.33 -6.32 -19.79
N ILE A 169 14.55 -5.62 -20.61
CA ILE A 169 13.87 -6.23 -21.75
C ILE A 169 14.96 -6.55 -22.77
N SER A 170 15.45 -7.80 -22.77
CA SER A 170 16.35 -8.30 -23.80
C SER A 170 15.55 -8.48 -25.11
N VAL A 171 15.67 -7.51 -26.03
CA VAL A 171 15.05 -7.52 -27.36
C VAL A 171 15.98 -8.13 -28.41
#